data_AF-A0A2N5WUI1-F1
#
_entry.id   AF-A0A2N5WUI1-F1
#
_cell.length_a   1.000
_cell.length_b   1.000
_cell.length_c   1.000
_cell.angle_alpha   90.00
_cell.angle_beta   90.00
_cell.angle_gamma   90.00
#
_symmetry.space_group_name_H-M   'P 1'
#
loop_
_entity.id
_entity.type
_entity.pdbx_description
1 polymer ?
#
loop_
_entity_poly.entity_id
_entity_poly.type
_entity_poly.pdbx_seq_one_letter_code
_entity_poly.pdbx_strand_id
1 'polypeptide(L)' 'GASWRGLAEEAPRAYKDIDAVVRASEGAGLCRRVARLVPLGVVKG' A
#
# COMPACT_ATOMS: atom_id res chain seq x y z
N GLY A 1 0.72 14.25 -16.30
CA GLY A 1 0.19 15.53 -15.76
C GLY A 1 -0.91 15.20 -14.80
N ALA A 2 -0.59 15.10 -13.51
CA ALA A 2 -1.45 14.48 -12.51
C ALA A 2 -2.85 15.10 -12.51
N SER A 3 -3.85 14.31 -12.92
CA SER A 3 -5.25 14.74 -12.88
C SER A 3 -5.84 14.41 -11.50
N TRP A 4 -6.77 15.24 -11.04
CA TRP A 4 -7.54 15.01 -9.81
C TRP A 4 -8.25 13.65 -9.79
N ARG A 5 -8.52 13.05 -10.97
CA ARG A 5 -9.07 11.69 -11.10
C ARG A 5 -8.09 10.60 -10.68
N GLY A 6 -6.83 10.66 -11.14
CA GLY A 6 -5.82 9.65 -10.78
C GLY A 6 -5.53 9.64 -9.28
N LEU A 7 -5.56 10.82 -8.64
CA LEU A 7 -5.39 10.95 -7.19
C LEU A 7 -6.58 10.38 -6.39
N ALA A 8 -7.79 10.44 -6.96
CA ALA A 8 -9.01 9.88 -6.36
C ALA A 8 -9.07 8.35 -6.50
N GLU A 9 -8.57 7.78 -7.60
CA GLU A 9 -8.48 6.33 -7.80
C GLU A 9 -7.49 5.65 -6.84
N GLU A 10 -6.50 6.40 -6.35
CA GLU A 10 -5.44 5.90 -5.47
C GLU A 10 -5.63 6.29 -4.00
N ALA A 11 -6.80 6.83 -3.64
CA ALA A 11 -7.11 7.15 -2.26
C ALA A 11 -6.94 5.90 -1.38
N PRO A 12 -6.47 6.00 -0.12
CA PRO A 12 -6.22 4.83 0.74
C PRO A 12 -7.43 3.89 0.88
N ARG A 13 -8.65 4.43 0.76
CA ARG A 13 -9.91 3.69 0.82
C ARG A 13 -10.20 2.84 -0.43
N ALA A 14 -9.50 3.11 -1.54
CA ALA A 14 -9.58 2.31 -2.76
C ALA A 14 -8.75 1.01 -2.65
N TYR A 15 -7.84 0.94 -1.68
CA TYR A 15 -6.99 -0.21 -1.44
C TYR A 15 -7.40 -0.99 -0.20
N LYS A 16 -6.99 -2.26 -0.17
CA LYS A 16 -7.09 -3.10 1.03
C LYS A 16 -6.15 -2.57 2.10
N ASP A 17 -6.47 -2.85 3.36
CA ASP A 17 -5.51 -2.65 4.45
C ASP A 17 -4.28 -3.53 4.24
N ILE A 18 -3.14 -2.89 3.97
CA ILE A 18 -1.88 -3.58 3.71
C ILE A 18 -1.41 -4.36 4.95
N ASP A 19 -1.72 -3.91 6.16
CA ASP A 19 -1.35 -4.60 7.39
C ASP A 19 -2.14 -5.92 7.55
N ALA A 20 -3.36 -5.99 7.02
CA ALA A 20 -4.14 -7.23 6.97
C ALA A 20 -3.57 -8.22 5.94
N VAL A 21 -3.21 -7.73 4.75
CA VAL A 21 -2.62 -8.55 3.68
C VAL A 21 -1.29 -9.17 4.12
N VAL A 22 -0.39 -8.37 4.68
CA VAL A 22 0.93 -8.85 5.14
C VAL A 22 0.77 -9.89 6.25
N ARG A 23 -0.14 -9.68 7.21
CA ARG A 23 -0.42 -10.66 8.27
C ARG A 23 -0.93 -11.99 7.72
N ALA A 24 -1.81 -11.96 6.72
CA ALA A 24 -2.30 -13.17 6.08
C ALA A 24 -1.17 -13.94 5.36
N SER A 25 -0.30 -13.24 4.62
CA SER A 25 0.82 -13.87 3.90
C SER A 25 1.85 -14.50 4.84
N GLU A 26 2.18 -13.84 5.95
CA GLU A 26 3.08 -14.41 6.96
C GLU A 26 2.43 -15.58 7.71
N GLY A 27 1.15 -15.47 8.08
CA GLY A 27 0.40 -16.57 8.71
C GLY A 27 0.27 -17.82 7.84
N ALA A 28 0.29 -17.65 6.51
CA ALA A 28 0.33 -18.74 5.54
C ALA A 28 1.75 -19.30 5.30
N GLY A 29 2.79 -18.76 5.94
CA GLY A 29 4.18 -19.20 5.78
C GLY A 29 4.80 -18.83 4.44
N LEU A 30 4.19 -17.92 3.67
CA LEU A 30 4.65 -17.55 2.33
C LEU A 30 5.80 -16.52 2.36
N CYS A 31 5.90 -15.76 3.45
CA CYS A 31 6.95 -14.77 3.64
C CYS A 31 7.18 -14.49 5.14
N ARG A 32 8.26 -13.77 5.45
CA ARG A 32 8.62 -13.28 6.78
C ARG A 32 8.64 -11.75 6.75
N ARG A 33 8.02 -11.08 7.73
CA ARG A 33 8.15 -9.63 7.91
C ARG A 33 9.59 -9.27 8.27
N VAL A 34 10.10 -8.19 7.66
CA VAL A 34 11.46 -7.70 7.89
C VAL A 34 11.44 -6.24 8.36
N ALA A 35 10.79 -5.36 7.60
CA ALA A 35 10.66 -3.95 7.95
C ALA A 35 9.37 -3.36 7.37
N ARG A 36 8.89 -2.27 7.97
CA ARG A 36 7.79 -1.44 7.47
C ARG A 36 8.32 -0.05 7.18
N LEU A 37 8.05 0.47 5.99
CA LEU A 37 8.45 1.82 5.59
C LEU A 37 7.27 2.78 5.71
N VAL A 38 7.57 4.06 5.93
CA VAL A 38 6.60 5.15 5.94
C VAL A 38 6.99 6.13 4.82
N PRO A 39 6.09 6.46 3.88
CA PRO A 39 6.42 7.35 2.78
C PRO A 39 6.59 8.79 3.29
N LEU A 40 7.65 9.47 2.80
CA LEU A 40 7.91 10.89 3.09
C LEU A 40 7.38 11.82 1.99
N GLY A 41 7.33 11.33 0.75
CA GLY A 41 6.81 12.06 -0.40
C GLY A 41 6.51 11.10 -1.55
N VAL A 42 5.50 11.43 -2.35
CA VAL A 42 5.03 10.58 -3.47
C VAL A 42 4.96 11.45 -4.72
N VAL A 43 5.81 11.16 -5.71
CA VAL A 43 5.82 11.84 -7.02
C VAL A 43 5.27 10.88 -8.05
N LYS A 44 4.24 11.31 -8.80
CA LYS A 44 3.59 10.53 -9.87
C LYS A 44 3.55 11.36 -11.16
N GLY A 45 3.76 10.71 -12.31
CA GLY A 45 3.76 11.32 -13.65
C GLY A 45 2.43 11.12 -14.38
#